data_AF-A0A432R2V1-F1
#
_entry.id   AF-A0A432R2V1-F1
#
_cell.length_a   1.000
_cell.length_b   1.000
_cell.length_c   1.000
_cell.angle_alpha   90.00
_cell.angle_beta   90.00
_cell.angle_gamma   90.00
#
_symmetry.space_group_name_H-M   'P 1'
#
loop_
_entity.id
_entity.type
_entity.pdbx_description
1 polymer ?
#
loop_
_entity_poly.entity_id
_entity_poly.type
_entity_poly.pdbx_seq_one_letter_code
_entity_poly.pdbx_strand_id
1 'polypeptide(L)' 'MKRLKQELLIFFTLLILLALGMHFKAWINHPIAHIEALPHSTLGVWHPLYITAGVYILLTAIRILVNLIKKIVKKSQ' A
#
# COMPACT_ATOMS: atom_id res chain seq x y z
N MET A 1 9.45 -17.83 6.52
CA MET A 1 8.01 -17.51 6.67
C MET A 1 7.72 -16.25 7.48
N LYS A 2 8.37 -15.97 8.62
CA LYS A 2 8.07 -14.79 9.46
C LYS A 2 8.14 -13.45 8.71
N ARG A 3 9.16 -13.24 7.86
CA ARG A 3 9.32 -12.01 7.06
C ARG A 3 8.23 -11.83 5.99
N LEU A 4 7.88 -12.91 5.27
CA LEU A 4 6.79 -12.84 4.29
C LEU A 4 5.45 -12.49 4.96
N LYS A 5 5.16 -13.08 6.13
CA LYS A 5 3.97 -12.72 6.93
C LYS A 5 3.95 -11.23 7.32
N GLN A 6 5.11 -10.66 7.65
CA GLN A 6 5.23 -9.24 7.98
C GLN A 6 4.98 -8.34 6.77
N GLU A 7 5.58 -8.64 5.62
CA GLU A 7 5.36 -7.82 4.42
C GLU A 7 3.92 -7.95 3.89
N LEU A 8 3.31 -9.14 3.97
CA LEU A 8 1.88 -9.31 3.69
C LEU A 8 1.03 -8.49 4.64
N LEU A 9 1.33 -8.50 5.94
CA LEU A 9 0.60 -7.68 6.92
C LEU A 9 0.73 -6.18 6.58
N ILE A 10 1.93 -5.70 6.24
CA ILE A 10 2.15 -4.31 5.82
C ILE A 10 1.33 -4.00 4.57
N PHE A 11 1.37 -4.87 3.56
CA PHE A 11 0.63 -4.68 2.31
C PHE A 11 -0.89 -4.63 2.52
N PHE A 12 -1.45 -5.59 3.27
CA PHE A 12 -2.88 -5.59 3.60
C PHE A 12 -3.29 -4.39 4.44
N THR A 13 -2.44 -3.97 5.39
CA THR A 13 -2.70 -2.76 6.17
C THR A 13 -2.73 -1.53 5.25
N LEU A 14 -1.78 -1.39 4.33
CA LEU A 14 -1.79 -0.31 3.35
C LEU A 14 -3.02 -0.36 2.45
N LEU A 15 -3.43 -1.54 1.98
CA LEU A 15 -4.63 -1.70 1.15
C LEU A 15 -5.87 -1.18 1.87
N ILE A 16 -6.07 -1.58 3.13
CA ILE A 16 -7.23 -1.15 3.93
C ILE A 16 -7.17 0.35 4.20
N LEU A 17 -6.01 0.87 4.63
CA LEU A 17 -5.84 2.30 4.93
C LEU A 17 -6.03 3.17 3.68
N LEU A 18 -5.54 2.74 2.52
CA LEU A 18 -5.71 3.45 1.26
C LEU A 18 -7.15 3.38 0.77
N ALA A 19 -7.79 2.21 0.83
CA ALA A 19 -9.19 2.04 0.44
C ALA A 19 -10.11 2.91 1.30
N LEU A 20 -9.94 2.85 2.62
CA LEU A 20 -10.72 3.69 3.55
C LEU A 20 -10.35 5.17 3.42
N GLY A 21 -9.07 5.51 3.32
CA GLY A 21 -8.62 6.89 3.25
C GLY A 21 -9.09 7.62 1.99
N MET A 22 -9.06 6.95 0.83
CA MET A 22 -9.45 7.55 -0.45
C MET A 22 -10.96 7.44 -0.72
N HIS A 23 -11.60 6.35 -0.29
CA HIS A 23 -13.00 6.06 -0.61
C HIS A 23 -13.92 6.01 0.61
N PHE A 24 -13.56 6.69 1.71
CA PHE A 24 -14.30 6.65 2.98
C PHE A 24 -15.81 6.82 2.80
N LYS A 25 -16.23 7.90 2.12
CA LYS A 25 -17.64 8.20 1.90
C LYS A 25 -18.35 7.14 1.06
N ALA A 26 -17.68 6.59 0.04
CA ALA A 26 -18.25 5.55 -0.80
C ALA A 26 -18.43 4.23 -0.03
N TRP A 27 -17.44 3.86 0.79
CA TRP A 27 -17.53 2.68 1.65
C TRP A 27 -18.62 2.79 2.72
N ILE A 28 -18.79 3.96 3.35
CA ILE A 28 -19.78 4.13 4.43
C ILE A 28 -21.19 4.31 3.89
N ASN A 29 -21.37 5.08 2.81
CA ASN A 29 -22.72 5.43 2.34
C ASN A 29 -23.26 4.43 1.31
N HIS A 30 -22.39 3.86 0.46
CA HIS A 30 -22.79 3.04 -0.67
C HIS A 30 -21.82 1.87 -0.95
N PRO A 31 -21.56 0.99 0.04
CA PRO A 31 -20.52 -0.05 -0.07
C PRO A 31 -20.74 -1.02 -1.24
N ILE A 32 -21.98 -1.44 -1.49
CA ILE A 32 -22.31 -2.37 -2.58
C ILE A 32 -22.06 -1.70 -3.93
N ALA A 33 -22.62 -0.50 -4.14
CA ALA A 33 -22.44 0.25 -5.38
C ALA A 33 -20.96 0.60 -5.63
N HIS A 34 -20.17 0.83 -4.57
CA HIS A 34 -18.74 1.06 -4.71
C HIS A 34 -18.00 -0.17 -5.27
N ILE A 35 -18.35 -1.38 -4.81
CA ILE A 35 -17.80 -2.63 -5.33
C ILE A 35 -18.24 -2.86 -6.77
N GLU A 36 -19.52 -2.65 -7.08
CA GLU A 36 -20.07 -2.78 -8.44
C GLU A 36 -19.43 -1.78 -9.42
N ALA A 37 -19.01 -0.61 -8.94
CA ALA A 37 -18.32 0.39 -9.74
C ALA A 37 -16.83 0.07 -10.01
N LEU A 38 -16.22 -0.90 -9.32
CA LEU A 38 -14.79 -1.23 -9.47
C LEU A 38 -14.36 -1.50 -10.92
N PRO A 39 -15.10 -2.30 -11.72
CA PRO A 39 -14.73 -2.57 -13.11
C PRO A 39 -14.77 -1.33 -14.02
N HIS A 40 -15.55 -0.31 -13.65
CA HIS A 40 -15.73 0.92 -14.42
C HIS A 40 -14.71 2.02 -14.09
N SER A 41 -13.79 1.77 -13.16
CA SER A 41 -12.72 2.71 -12.83
C SER A 41 -11.72 2.89 -13.98
N THR A 42 -11.09 4.06 -14.05
CA THR A 42 -10.10 4.41 -15.10
C THR A 42 -8.89 3.50 -15.13
N LEU A 43 -8.56 2.86 -13.99
CA LEU A 43 -7.43 1.95 -13.82
C LEU A 43 -7.87 0.47 -13.78
N GLY A 44 -9.15 0.20 -14.04
CA GLY A 44 -9.76 -1.14 -14.04
C GLY A 44 -9.94 -1.74 -12.64
N VAL A 45 -10.53 -2.94 -12.59
CA VAL A 45 -10.94 -3.62 -11.34
C VAL A 45 -9.82 -3.82 -10.31
N TRP A 46 -8.56 -3.90 -10.77
CA TRP A 46 -7.39 -4.19 -9.94
C TRP A 46 -6.67 -2.94 -9.42
N HIS A 47 -7.17 -1.74 -9.70
CA HIS A 47 -6.54 -0.49 -9.25
C HIS A 47 -6.23 -0.42 -7.74
N PRO A 48 -7.03 -1.01 -6.81
CA PRO A 48 -6.67 -0.99 -5.41
C PRO A 48 -5.33 -1.72 -5.15
N LEU A 49 -5.07 -2.80 -5.89
CA LEU A 49 -3.82 -3.55 -5.79
C LEU A 49 -2.65 -2.80 -6.43
N TYR A 50 -2.82 -2.22 -7.62
CA TYR A 50 -1.74 -1.49 -8.29
C TYR A 50 -1.31 -0.25 -7.49
N ILE A 51 -2.27 0.52 -6.95
CA ILE A 51 -1.98 1.68 -6.12
C ILE A 51 -1.28 1.25 -4.83
N THR A 52 -1.80 0.22 -4.14
CA THR A 52 -1.17 -0.31 -2.92
C THR A 52 0.25 -0.82 -3.20
N ALA A 53 0.45 -1.52 -4.31
CA ALA A 53 1.78 -1.98 -4.72
C ALA A 53 2.73 -0.82 -5.00
N GLY A 54 2.27 0.24 -5.67
CA GLY A 54 3.06 1.46 -5.88
C GLY A 54 3.51 2.10 -4.57
N VAL A 55 2.58 2.28 -3.62
CA VAL A 55 2.89 2.85 -2.29
C VAL A 55 3.84 1.93 -1.52
N TYR A 56 3.60 0.62 -1.52
CA TYR A 56 4.46 -0.34 -0.86
C TYR A 56 5.90 -0.34 -1.43
N ILE A 57 6.05 -0.28 -2.77
CA ILE A 57 7.35 -0.19 -3.43
C ILE A 57 8.05 1.11 -3.01
N LEU A 58 7.35 2.24 -3.02
CA LEU A 58 7.90 3.53 -2.59
C LEU A 58 8.41 3.48 -1.14
N LEU A 59 7.59 2.97 -0.22
CA LEU A 59 7.98 2.79 1.18
C LEU A 59 9.17 1.85 1.34
N THR A 60 9.23 0.80 0.53
CA THR A 60 10.36 -0.14 0.54
C THR A 60 11.63 0.51 0.01
N ALA A 61 11.55 1.32 -1.05
CA ALA A 61 12.68 2.10 -1.56
C ALA A 61 13.22 3.07 -0.51
N ILE A 62 12.34 3.78 0.21
CA ILE A 62 12.73 4.66 1.32
C ILE A 62 13.40 3.86 2.45
N ARG A 63 12.82 2.72 2.85
CA ARG A 63 13.41 1.83 3.88
C ARG A 63 14.82 1.38 3.48
N ILE A 64 15.02 1.00 2.22
CA ILE A 64 16.33 0.60 1.68
C ILE A 64 17.31 1.78 1.75
N LEU A 65 16.92 2.96 1.25
CA LEU A 65 17.76 4.15 1.23
C LEU A 65 18.21 4.55 2.65
N VAL A 66 17.29 4.62 3.60
CA VAL A 66 17.60 4.95 5.00
C VAL A 66 18.56 3.93 5.61
N ASN A 67 18.39 2.65 5.32
CA ASN A 67 19.28 1.61 5.82
C ASN A 67 20.68 1.67 5.20
N LEU A 68 20.79 2.06 3.92
CA LEU A 68 22.08 2.29 3.26
C LEU A 68 22.81 3.47 3.91
N ILE A 69 22.12 4.60 4.11
CA ILE A 69 22.69 5.79 4.75
C ILE A 69 23.20 5.45 6.17
N LYS A 70 22.38 4.76 6.97
CA LYS A 70 22.78 4.34 8.33
C LYS A 70 24.02 3.45 8.35
N LYS A 71 24.16 2.53 7.38
CA LYS A 71 25.34 1.66 7.26
C LYS A 71 26.60 2.46 6.91
N ILE A 72 26.48 3.43 6.01
CA ILE A 72 27.60 4.30 5.63
C ILE A 72 28.06 5.12 6.84
N VAL A 73 27.13 5.74 7.58
CA VAL A 73 27.45 6.53 8.78
C VAL A 73 28.12 5.67 9.85
N LYS A 74 27.59 4.48 10.14
CA LYS A 74 28.16 3.59 11.17
C LYS A 74 29.57 3.09 10.83
N LYS A 75 29.90 2.91 9.55
CA LYS A 75 31.24 2.47 9.11
C LYS A 75 32.29 3.60 9.21
N SER A 76 31.84 4.86 9.28
CA SER A 76 32.71 6.03 9.36
C SER A 76 33.06 6.45 10.79
N GLN A 77 32.49 5.80 11.80
CA GLN A 77 32.83 5.93 13.22
C GLN A 77 33.64 4.72 13.67
#